data_AF-A0A4V4MZC2-F1
#
_entry.id   AF-A0A4V4MZC2-F1
#
_cell.length_a   1.000
_cell.length_b   1.000
_cell.length_c   1.000
_cell.angle_alpha   90.00
_cell.angle_beta   90.00
_cell.angle_gamma   90.00
#
_symmetry.space_group_name_H-M   'P 1'
#
loop_
_entity.id
_entity.type
_entity.pdbx_description
1 polymer ?
#
loop_
_entity_poly.entity_id
_entity_poly.type
_entity_poly.pdbx_seq_one_letter_code
_entity_poly.pdbx_strand_id
1 'polypeptide(L)'
;MAFGWVISAAFIYALIPGLDYIGSLTIAATLTPTDPILAAAVIGGKFAEQHIPAHIKHIIACESGCNDGAAFPFLYIGIYLLLSPMDTPYAVEEWFLITWLYEVALGIFLGALIGYGARKLMKFCESRNLIDRQSFVAQYVSLTLLCIGIALILGSDDLLASFSCGTAFAWDGFFNKATEESNFSSIVDLLFNSVCFIFIGALVPFDQFNDPTLGGITNWRLVIIALCILIVKRIPPMLALYKWMPDIKTFREALFAGYFGPIGVGAVFISALATIQLPHPEGQPANQAELVAVTIQPIVFFLVLCSTFVHGLSIPFFSLSRRVGTTLNAQAGSLESFSKEDSRETSKDDQGGTRNVQSWIEGSNLITERPINNNSNEDDIDVQVHEVDIGKRGNTSDIIDNMENEFKDVGGSVGKEYEALKRAEYEVKLKQDIEKATQSKKKVVLHVHHKPGTRDWINSKFLGRRNSESTVEASRSNSSSSNDKGKQTSD
;
A
#
# COMPACT_ATOMS: atom_id res chain seq x y z
N MET A 1 4.90 -14.96 -10.17
CA MET A 1 4.47 -15.10 -11.58
C MET A 1 4.39 -16.56 -12.03
N ALA A 2 5.50 -17.29 -12.24
CA ALA A 2 5.48 -18.66 -12.78
C ALA A 2 4.53 -19.66 -12.05
N PHE A 3 4.53 -19.69 -10.72
CA PHE A 3 3.57 -20.53 -9.98
C PHE A 3 2.12 -20.14 -10.27
N GLY A 4 1.81 -18.84 -10.27
CA GLY A 4 0.47 -18.33 -10.57
C GLY A 4 0.03 -18.65 -12.00
N TRP A 5 0.97 -18.63 -12.95
CA TRP A 5 0.74 -19.03 -14.34
C TRP A 5 0.28 -20.50 -14.44
N VAL A 6 1.07 -21.41 -13.88
CA VAL A 6 0.78 -22.87 -13.88
C VAL A 6 -0.52 -23.18 -13.14
N ILE A 7 -0.75 -22.55 -11.99
CA ILE A 7 -1.97 -22.72 -11.19
C ILE A 7 -3.20 -22.22 -11.95
N SER A 8 -3.12 -21.04 -12.57
CA SER A 8 -4.24 -20.47 -13.33
C SER A 8 -4.56 -21.34 -14.55
N ALA A 9 -3.53 -21.83 -15.25
CA ALA A 9 -3.69 -22.76 -16.38
C ALA A 9 -4.37 -24.06 -15.94
N ALA A 10 -4.03 -24.61 -14.77
CA ALA A 10 -4.66 -25.82 -14.26
C ALA A 10 -6.17 -25.64 -14.00
N PHE A 11 -6.58 -24.49 -13.44
CA PHE A 11 -8.00 -24.20 -13.23
C PHE A 11 -8.75 -23.97 -14.53
N ILE A 12 -8.16 -23.24 -15.49
CA ILE A 12 -8.76 -23.02 -16.81
C ILE A 12 -8.93 -24.35 -17.53
N TYR A 13 -7.89 -25.18 -17.57
CA TYR A 13 -7.92 -26.51 -18.18
C TYR A 13 -8.98 -27.42 -17.56
N ALA A 14 -9.10 -27.41 -16.22
CA ALA A 14 -10.06 -28.25 -15.52
C ALA A 14 -11.52 -27.83 -15.72
N LEU A 15 -11.79 -26.53 -15.90
CA LEU A 15 -13.15 -25.98 -15.89
C LEU A 15 -13.68 -25.60 -17.27
N ILE A 16 -12.82 -25.32 -18.26
CA ILE A 16 -13.23 -25.00 -19.63
C ILE A 16 -13.01 -26.22 -20.54
N PRO A 17 -14.09 -26.92 -20.96
CA PRO A 17 -13.94 -28.09 -21.80
C PRO A 17 -13.35 -27.77 -23.17
N GLY A 18 -12.55 -28.68 -23.70
CA GLY A 18 -12.01 -28.59 -25.05
C GLY A 18 -10.70 -27.81 -25.16
N LEU A 19 -10.34 -26.99 -24.17
CA LEU A 19 -9.00 -26.42 -24.07
C LEU A 19 -8.01 -27.48 -23.60
N ASP A 20 -6.87 -27.56 -24.29
CA ASP A 20 -5.72 -28.30 -23.80
C ASP A 20 -4.93 -27.48 -22.77
N TYR A 21 -3.91 -28.10 -22.19
CA TYR A 21 -3.12 -27.44 -21.17
C TYR A 21 -2.27 -26.29 -21.74
N ILE A 22 -1.83 -26.38 -23.01
CA ILE A 22 -1.03 -25.35 -23.67
C ILE A 22 -1.88 -24.10 -23.93
N GLY A 23 -3.09 -24.26 -24.46
CA GLY A 23 -4.05 -23.17 -24.62
C GLY A 23 -4.42 -22.54 -23.29
N SER A 24 -4.58 -23.35 -22.25
CA SER A 24 -4.80 -22.86 -20.89
C SER A 24 -3.61 -22.08 -20.33
N LEU A 25 -2.37 -22.48 -20.65
CA LEU A 25 -1.15 -21.72 -20.32
C LEU A 25 -1.10 -20.39 -21.07
N THR A 26 -1.47 -20.36 -22.36
CA THR A 26 -1.55 -19.12 -23.15
C THR A 26 -2.54 -18.14 -22.52
N ILE A 27 -3.73 -18.59 -22.15
CA ILE A 27 -4.72 -17.74 -21.46
C ILE A 27 -4.20 -17.32 -20.08
N ALA A 28 -3.61 -18.23 -19.31
CA ALA A 28 -3.06 -17.93 -17.99
C ALA A 28 -1.90 -16.92 -18.02
N ALA A 29 -1.18 -16.80 -19.14
CA ALA A 29 -0.10 -15.82 -19.28
C ALA A 29 -0.64 -14.40 -19.13
N THR A 30 -1.83 -14.12 -19.69
CA THR A 30 -2.52 -12.82 -19.53
C THR A 30 -2.83 -12.49 -18.08
N LEU A 31 -3.07 -13.52 -17.25
CA LEU A 31 -3.44 -13.40 -15.85
C LEU A 31 -2.23 -13.34 -14.92
N THR A 32 -1.03 -13.58 -15.43
CA THR A 32 0.21 -13.65 -14.65
C THR A 32 0.63 -12.30 -14.07
N PRO A 33 0.67 -11.20 -14.87
CA PRO A 33 0.99 -9.89 -14.33
C PRO A 33 -0.06 -9.39 -13.36
N THR A 34 0.32 -8.41 -12.55
CA THR A 34 -0.51 -7.77 -11.54
C THR A 34 -0.55 -6.28 -11.77
N ASP A 35 -1.76 -5.77 -11.91
CA ASP A 35 -2.03 -4.46 -12.45
C ASP A 35 -1.44 -3.34 -11.57
N PRO A 36 -0.48 -2.55 -12.10
CA PRO A 36 0.14 -1.46 -11.36
C PRO A 36 -0.88 -0.39 -10.96
N ILE A 37 -1.92 -0.22 -11.77
CA ILE A 37 -2.93 0.82 -11.61
C ILE A 37 -3.84 0.51 -10.41
N LEU A 38 -4.47 -0.67 -10.41
CA LEU A 38 -5.27 -1.14 -9.28
C LEU A 38 -4.39 -1.31 -8.03
N ALA A 39 -3.12 -1.71 -8.20
CA ALA A 39 -2.18 -1.79 -7.11
C ALA A 39 -1.92 -0.40 -6.47
N ALA A 40 -1.63 0.61 -7.30
CA ALA A 40 -1.35 1.98 -6.88
C ALA A 40 -2.60 2.69 -6.32
N ALA A 41 -3.80 2.41 -6.81
CA ALA A 41 -5.03 2.97 -6.26
C ALA A 41 -5.31 2.53 -4.81
N VAL A 42 -4.84 1.33 -4.43
CA VAL A 42 -5.05 0.78 -3.10
C VAL A 42 -3.86 1.03 -2.16
N ILE A 43 -2.64 0.96 -2.68
CA ILE A 43 -1.40 1.25 -1.93
C ILE A 43 -1.11 2.76 -1.87
N GLY A 44 -1.77 3.54 -2.71
CA GLY A 44 -1.70 4.99 -2.74
C GLY A 44 -2.64 5.64 -1.72
N GLY A 45 -2.28 6.86 -1.34
CA GLY A 45 -3.11 7.72 -0.51
C GLY A 45 -2.93 7.55 1.01
N LYS A 46 -3.63 8.43 1.74
CA LYS A 46 -3.46 8.62 3.19
C LYS A 46 -3.70 7.35 4.01
N PHE A 47 -4.60 6.47 3.55
CA PHE A 47 -4.91 5.23 4.26
C PHE A 47 -3.73 4.26 4.22
N ALA A 48 -3.17 4.01 3.04
CA ALA A 48 -2.06 3.09 2.85
C ALA A 48 -0.76 3.61 3.49
N GLU A 49 -0.52 4.93 3.45
CA GLU A 49 0.60 5.55 4.17
C GLU A 49 0.59 5.30 5.68
N GLN A 50 -0.60 5.23 6.28
CA GLN A 50 -0.75 5.03 7.71
C GLN A 50 -0.72 3.55 8.14
N HIS A 51 -1.07 2.63 7.23
CA HIS A 51 -1.35 1.23 7.59
C HIS A 51 -0.44 0.20 6.94
N ILE A 52 0.29 0.55 5.88
CA ILE A 52 1.13 -0.37 5.12
C ILE A 52 2.60 0.06 5.26
N PRO A 53 3.50 -0.82 5.76
CA PRO A 53 4.93 -0.52 5.85
C PRO A 53 5.53 -0.14 4.49
N ALA A 54 6.46 0.83 4.49
CA ALA A 54 7.07 1.36 3.27
C ALA A 54 7.73 0.26 2.41
N HIS A 55 8.40 -0.72 3.03
CA HIS A 55 9.06 -1.80 2.31
C HIS A 55 8.08 -2.65 1.49
N ILE A 56 6.88 -2.93 2.02
CA ILE A 56 5.82 -3.66 1.30
C ILE A 56 5.29 -2.84 0.13
N LYS A 57 5.13 -1.53 0.31
CA LYS A 57 4.69 -0.65 -0.79
C LYS A 57 5.71 -0.61 -1.93
N HIS A 58 6.99 -0.48 -1.59
CA HIS A 58 8.07 -0.43 -2.58
C HIS A 58 8.23 -1.75 -3.34
N ILE A 59 8.17 -2.90 -2.66
CA ILE A 59 8.31 -4.20 -3.34
C ILE A 59 7.11 -4.47 -4.27
N ILE A 60 5.88 -4.14 -3.84
CA ILE A 60 4.69 -4.31 -4.69
C ILE A 60 4.75 -3.36 -5.89
N ALA A 61 5.14 -2.10 -5.69
CA ALA A 61 5.31 -1.16 -6.80
C ALA A 61 6.39 -1.62 -7.79
N CYS A 62 7.50 -2.18 -7.29
CA CYS A 62 8.57 -2.74 -8.12
C CYS A 62 8.09 -3.95 -8.93
N GLU A 63 7.38 -4.89 -8.29
CA GLU A 63 6.78 -6.04 -8.96
C GLU A 63 5.79 -5.60 -10.04
N SER A 64 4.88 -4.69 -9.70
CA SER A 64 3.86 -4.15 -10.60
C SER A 64 4.40 -3.34 -11.77
N GLY A 65 5.61 -2.77 -11.66
CA GLY A 65 6.25 -2.12 -12.80
C GLY A 65 6.97 -3.08 -13.74
N CYS A 66 7.50 -4.19 -13.21
CA CYS A 66 8.30 -5.15 -13.98
C CYS A 66 7.46 -6.26 -14.64
N ASN A 67 6.30 -6.58 -14.06
CA ASN A 67 5.54 -7.78 -14.39
C ASN A 67 4.80 -7.75 -15.74
N ASP A 68 4.28 -6.59 -16.19
CA ASP A 68 3.51 -6.46 -17.43
C ASP A 68 4.38 -6.84 -18.64
N GLY A 69 5.61 -6.35 -18.66
CA GLY A 69 6.61 -6.74 -19.66
C GLY A 69 7.19 -8.15 -19.45
N ALA A 70 7.32 -8.60 -18.19
CA ALA A 70 7.78 -9.96 -17.90
C ALA A 70 6.73 -11.05 -18.25
N ALA A 71 5.51 -10.68 -18.63
CA ALA A 71 4.47 -11.61 -19.06
C ALA A 71 4.70 -12.17 -20.48
N PHE A 72 5.47 -11.46 -21.32
CA PHE A 72 5.69 -11.79 -22.73
C PHE A 72 6.29 -13.19 -22.93
N PRO A 73 7.36 -13.58 -22.20
CA PRO A 73 7.88 -14.95 -22.26
C PRO A 73 6.83 -16.03 -21.96
N PHE A 74 5.90 -15.78 -21.04
CA PHE A 74 4.86 -16.75 -20.71
C PHE A 74 3.78 -16.84 -21.80
N LEU A 75 3.47 -15.72 -22.45
CA LEU A 75 2.50 -15.69 -23.53
C LEU A 75 3.07 -16.36 -24.79
N TYR A 76 4.23 -15.92 -25.25
CA TYR A 76 4.78 -16.32 -26.54
C TYR A 76 5.19 -17.77 -26.60
N ILE A 77 5.68 -18.38 -25.50
CA ILE A 77 5.90 -19.83 -25.49
C ILE A 77 4.60 -20.60 -25.76
N GLY A 78 3.47 -20.15 -25.20
CA GLY A 78 2.17 -20.74 -25.44
C GLY A 78 1.72 -20.56 -26.89
N ILE A 79 1.88 -19.34 -27.44
CA ILE A 79 1.55 -19.05 -28.85
C ILE A 79 2.40 -19.90 -29.80
N TYR A 80 3.73 -19.94 -29.64
CA TYR A 80 4.61 -20.70 -30.53
C TYR A 80 4.32 -22.20 -30.48
N LEU A 81 4.01 -22.75 -29.30
CA LEU A 81 3.61 -24.15 -29.18
C LEU A 81 2.25 -24.44 -29.83
N LEU A 82 1.30 -23.49 -29.78
CA LEU A 82 0.00 -23.62 -30.45
C LEU A 82 0.12 -23.51 -31.97
N LEU A 83 1.00 -22.65 -32.48
CA LEU A 83 1.20 -22.43 -33.91
C LEU A 83 2.10 -23.49 -34.56
N SER A 84 3.02 -24.07 -33.79
CA SER A 84 3.98 -25.10 -34.26
C SER A 84 3.86 -26.40 -33.45
N PRO A 85 2.68 -27.06 -33.41
CA PRO A 85 2.44 -28.21 -32.54
C PRO A 85 3.31 -29.44 -32.89
N MET A 86 3.80 -29.51 -34.13
CA MET A 86 4.64 -30.62 -34.62
C MET A 86 6.14 -30.33 -34.54
N ASP A 87 6.55 -29.10 -34.19
CA ASP A 87 7.95 -28.68 -34.15
C ASP A 87 8.25 -27.89 -32.88
N THR A 88 8.28 -28.61 -31.75
CA THR A 88 8.63 -28.05 -30.45
C THR A 88 10.03 -27.43 -30.41
N PRO A 89 11.08 -28.03 -31.03
CA PRO A 89 12.40 -27.40 -31.10
C PRO A 89 12.38 -26.01 -31.73
N TYR A 90 11.69 -25.85 -32.87
CA TYR A 90 11.53 -24.55 -33.51
C TYR A 90 10.79 -23.54 -32.62
N ALA A 91 9.69 -23.97 -31.97
CA ALA A 91 8.95 -23.11 -31.05
C ALA A 91 9.79 -22.62 -29.86
N VAL A 92 10.68 -23.47 -29.32
CA VAL A 92 11.58 -23.12 -28.20
C VAL A 92 12.72 -22.23 -28.68
N GLU A 93 13.24 -22.45 -29.88
CA GLU A 93 14.26 -21.60 -30.51
C GLU A 93 13.74 -20.17 -30.73
N GLU A 94 12.58 -20.03 -31.36
CA GLU A 94 11.90 -18.75 -31.57
C GLU A 94 11.61 -18.05 -30.23
N TRP A 95 11.09 -18.79 -29.23
CA TRP A 95 10.87 -18.25 -27.91
C TRP A 95 12.14 -17.69 -27.25
N PHE A 96 13.27 -18.38 -27.39
CA PHE A 96 14.51 -17.93 -26.79
C PHE A 96 15.15 -16.77 -27.56
N LEU A 97 15.22 -16.86 -28.90
CA LEU A 97 15.88 -15.87 -29.73
C LEU A 97 15.03 -14.61 -29.90
N ILE A 98 13.74 -14.77 -30.21
CA ILE A 98 12.85 -13.63 -30.45
C ILE A 98 12.36 -13.07 -29.13
N THR A 99 11.70 -13.86 -28.28
CA THR A 99 11.09 -13.27 -27.06
C THR A 99 12.14 -12.84 -26.05
N TRP A 100 13.07 -13.70 -25.65
CA TRP A 100 14.04 -13.33 -24.60
C TRP A 100 15.13 -12.38 -25.08
N LEU A 101 15.78 -12.67 -26.21
CA LEU A 101 16.93 -11.90 -26.65
C LEU A 101 16.52 -10.65 -27.44
N TYR A 102 15.58 -10.78 -28.39
CA TYR A 102 15.18 -9.65 -29.23
C TYR A 102 14.14 -8.74 -28.57
N GLU A 103 13.05 -9.25 -28.00
CA GLU A 103 12.02 -8.37 -27.42
C GLU A 103 12.43 -7.87 -26.03
N VAL A 104 12.76 -8.78 -25.11
CA VAL A 104 13.03 -8.46 -23.70
C VAL A 104 14.40 -7.81 -23.50
N ALA A 105 15.49 -8.46 -23.91
CA ALA A 105 16.83 -7.96 -23.63
C ALA A 105 17.16 -6.67 -24.41
N LEU A 106 16.78 -6.60 -25.69
CA LEU A 106 16.95 -5.38 -26.49
C LEU A 106 16.05 -4.25 -25.95
N GLY A 107 14.79 -4.53 -25.61
CA GLY A 107 13.87 -3.54 -25.07
C GLY A 107 14.41 -2.90 -23.80
N ILE A 108 14.88 -3.72 -22.84
CA ILE A 108 15.53 -3.24 -21.61
C ILE A 108 16.77 -2.40 -21.92
N PHE A 109 17.65 -2.90 -22.79
CA PHE A 109 18.89 -2.21 -23.14
C PHE A 109 18.62 -0.86 -23.82
N LEU A 110 17.74 -0.83 -24.82
CA LEU A 110 17.37 0.35 -25.58
C LEU A 110 16.68 1.38 -24.69
N GLY A 111 15.71 0.94 -23.89
CA GLY A 111 15.02 1.78 -22.92
C GLY A 111 16.00 2.42 -21.93
N ALA A 112 16.86 1.62 -21.31
CA ALA A 112 17.88 2.10 -20.38
C ALA A 112 18.85 3.08 -21.04
N LEU A 113 19.26 2.83 -22.29
CA LEU A 113 20.14 3.71 -23.05
C LEU A 113 19.48 5.07 -23.34
N ILE A 114 18.22 5.07 -23.79
CA ILE A 114 17.43 6.28 -24.05
C ILE A 114 17.24 7.07 -22.74
N GLY A 115 16.84 6.40 -21.66
CA GLY A 115 16.62 7.03 -20.35
C GLY A 115 17.91 7.62 -19.77
N TYR A 116 19.02 6.89 -19.87
CA TYR A 116 20.34 7.37 -19.47
C TYR A 116 20.77 8.61 -20.27
N GLY A 117 20.61 8.57 -21.60
CA GLY A 117 20.92 9.67 -22.50
C GLY A 117 20.07 10.90 -22.21
N ALA A 118 18.75 10.73 -22.08
CA ALA A 118 17.82 11.79 -21.74
C ALA A 118 18.15 12.46 -20.40
N ARG A 119 18.52 11.67 -19.38
CA ARG A 119 18.95 12.20 -18.08
C ARG A 119 20.20 13.06 -18.20
N LYS A 120 21.20 12.61 -18.95
CA LYS A 120 22.45 13.37 -19.17
C LYS A 120 22.17 14.66 -19.95
N LEU A 121 21.32 14.59 -20.97
CA LEU A 121 20.91 15.74 -21.77
C LEU A 121 20.17 16.78 -20.92
N MET A 122 19.21 16.34 -20.09
CA MET A 122 18.46 17.22 -19.20
C MET A 122 19.37 17.96 -18.22
N LYS A 123 20.31 17.24 -17.58
CA LYS A 123 21.30 17.87 -16.68
C LYS A 123 22.21 18.86 -17.40
N PHE A 124 22.62 18.53 -18.62
CA PHE A 124 23.41 19.44 -19.45
C PHE A 124 22.62 20.72 -19.77
N CYS A 125 21.37 20.59 -20.21
CA CYS A 125 20.52 21.72 -20.54
C CYS A 125 20.20 22.60 -19.32
N GLU A 126 19.90 22.01 -18.16
CA GLU A 126 19.67 22.75 -16.92
C GLU A 126 20.94 23.51 -16.49
N SER A 127 22.12 22.87 -16.55
CA SER A 127 23.39 23.53 -16.20
C SER A 127 23.73 24.74 -17.09
N ARG A 128 23.08 24.83 -18.25
CA ARG A 128 23.21 25.92 -19.23
C ARG A 128 22.03 26.88 -19.20
N ASN A 129 21.09 26.74 -18.25
CA ASN A 129 19.84 27.51 -18.16
C ASN A 129 19.02 27.47 -19.47
N LEU A 130 18.98 26.32 -20.15
CA LEU A 130 18.21 26.13 -21.39
C LEU A 130 16.78 25.61 -21.16
N ILE A 131 16.47 25.14 -19.94
CA ILE A 131 15.21 24.48 -19.60
C ILE A 131 14.73 24.99 -18.25
N ASP A 132 13.45 25.35 -18.17
CA ASP A 132 12.78 25.74 -16.92
C ASP A 132 12.14 24.52 -16.22
N ARG A 133 11.93 24.62 -14.91
CA ARG A 133 11.30 23.56 -14.09
C ARG A 133 9.95 23.06 -14.64
N GLN A 134 9.15 23.93 -15.26
CA GLN A 134 7.86 23.52 -15.85
C GLN A 134 8.05 22.56 -17.03
N SER A 135 9.14 22.71 -17.79
CA SER A 135 9.46 21.86 -18.93
C SER A 135 9.88 20.45 -18.51
N PHE A 136 10.29 20.23 -17.25
CA PHE A 136 10.57 18.88 -16.72
C PHE A 136 9.30 18.03 -16.69
N VAL A 137 8.15 18.65 -16.47
CA VAL A 137 6.86 17.95 -16.40
C VAL A 137 6.45 17.40 -17.77
N ALA A 138 6.70 18.16 -18.84
CA ALA A 138 6.46 17.70 -20.22
C ALA A 138 7.29 16.46 -20.59
N GLN A 139 8.43 16.25 -19.91
CA GLN A 139 9.33 15.13 -20.16
C GLN A 139 8.70 13.77 -19.81
N TYR A 140 7.76 13.72 -18.87
CA TYR A 140 7.04 12.48 -18.55
C TYR A 140 6.35 11.88 -19.77
N VAL A 141 5.70 12.71 -20.58
CA VAL A 141 4.94 12.26 -21.76
C VAL A 141 5.86 12.16 -22.98
N SER A 142 6.70 13.17 -23.23
CA SER A 142 7.53 13.21 -24.44
C SER A 142 8.55 12.08 -24.48
N LEU A 143 9.21 11.77 -23.36
CA LEU A 143 10.20 10.70 -23.29
C LEU A 143 9.55 9.32 -23.44
N THR A 144 8.39 9.15 -22.83
CA THR A 144 7.60 7.92 -22.92
C THR A 144 7.19 7.67 -24.37
N LEU A 145 6.60 8.66 -25.05
CA LEU A 145 6.21 8.55 -26.46
C LEU A 145 7.41 8.32 -27.39
N LEU A 146 8.55 8.98 -27.13
CA LEU A 146 9.78 8.76 -27.89
C LEU A 146 10.29 7.33 -27.72
N CYS A 147 10.36 6.84 -26.48
CA CYS A 147 10.85 5.50 -26.18
C CYS A 147 9.95 4.43 -26.81
N ILE A 148 8.63 4.55 -26.63
CA ILE A 148 7.63 3.64 -27.22
C ILE A 148 7.74 3.69 -28.75
N GLY A 149 7.81 4.88 -29.35
CA GLY A 149 7.92 5.04 -30.80
C GLY A 149 9.16 4.36 -31.38
N ILE A 150 10.32 4.49 -30.74
CA ILE A 150 11.54 3.80 -31.19
C ILE A 150 11.41 2.29 -31.01
N ALA A 151 10.88 1.82 -29.87
CA ALA A 151 10.69 0.39 -29.62
C ALA A 151 9.76 -0.25 -30.66
N LEU A 152 8.63 0.40 -30.97
CA LEU A 152 7.66 -0.06 -31.97
C LEU A 152 8.25 -0.10 -33.39
N ILE A 153 9.04 0.91 -33.79
CA ILE A 153 9.70 0.92 -35.11
C ILE A 153 10.70 -0.25 -35.25
N LEU A 154 11.37 -0.60 -34.15
CA LEU A 154 12.29 -1.74 -34.10
C LEU A 154 11.56 -3.08 -33.90
N GLY A 155 10.26 -3.09 -33.61
CA GLY A 155 9.51 -4.30 -33.27
C GLY A 155 9.97 -4.95 -31.96
N SER A 156 10.50 -4.16 -31.02
CA SER A 156 10.91 -4.60 -29.68
C SER A 156 9.80 -4.27 -28.67
N ASP A 157 9.85 -4.92 -27.50
CA ASP A 157 8.92 -4.67 -26.40
C ASP A 157 8.97 -3.19 -25.94
N ASP A 158 7.83 -2.51 -26.03
CA ASP A 158 7.68 -1.09 -25.71
C ASP A 158 7.37 -0.83 -24.23
N LEU A 159 6.79 -1.80 -23.51
CA LEU A 159 6.49 -1.72 -22.08
C LEU A 159 7.76 -1.81 -21.21
N LEU A 160 8.59 -2.82 -21.41
CA LEU A 160 9.90 -2.97 -20.77
C LEU A 160 10.87 -1.87 -21.19
N ALA A 161 10.82 -1.45 -22.46
CA ALA A 161 11.64 -0.32 -22.91
C ALA A 161 11.26 0.97 -22.18
N SER A 162 9.96 1.29 -22.11
CA SER A 162 9.49 2.49 -21.39
C SER A 162 9.74 2.40 -19.88
N PHE A 163 9.54 1.24 -19.25
CA PHE A 163 9.87 1.02 -17.84
C PHE A 163 11.38 1.20 -17.56
N SER A 164 12.23 0.59 -18.38
CA SER A 164 13.69 0.70 -18.26
C SER A 164 14.17 2.13 -18.54
N CYS A 165 13.52 2.83 -19.47
CA CYS A 165 13.75 4.24 -19.76
C CYS A 165 13.43 5.12 -18.55
N GLY A 166 12.23 5.00 -17.97
CA GLY A 166 11.85 5.75 -16.77
C GLY A 166 12.77 5.47 -15.59
N THR A 167 13.12 4.20 -15.39
CA THR A 167 14.04 3.77 -14.32
C THR A 167 15.44 4.35 -14.49
N ALA A 168 16.03 4.25 -15.69
CA ALA A 168 17.35 4.82 -15.98
C ALA A 168 17.36 6.35 -15.94
N PHE A 169 16.24 6.97 -16.34
CA PHE A 169 16.06 8.41 -16.31
C PHE A 169 15.97 8.96 -14.87
N ALA A 170 15.26 8.26 -13.98
CA ALA A 170 15.07 8.65 -12.57
C ALA A 170 16.17 8.15 -11.62
N TRP A 171 17.13 7.36 -12.10
CA TRP A 171 18.05 6.54 -11.29
C TRP A 171 18.85 7.27 -10.20
N ASP A 172 19.22 8.54 -10.43
CA ASP A 172 19.99 9.32 -9.46
C ASP A 172 19.14 10.29 -8.63
N GLY A 173 17.82 10.20 -8.73
CA GLY A 173 16.86 10.99 -7.97
C GLY A 173 16.82 12.47 -8.33
N PHE A 174 17.67 12.95 -9.25
CA PHE A 174 17.72 14.35 -9.64
C PHE A 174 16.37 14.81 -10.23
N PHE A 175 15.80 14.03 -11.14
CA PHE A 175 14.51 14.32 -11.74
C PHE A 175 13.37 14.25 -10.72
N ASN A 176 13.40 13.27 -9.81
CA ASN A 176 12.38 13.13 -8.77
C ASN A 176 12.36 14.35 -7.86
N LYS A 177 13.52 14.83 -7.43
CA LYS A 177 13.66 16.06 -6.62
C LYS A 177 13.24 17.32 -7.40
N ALA A 178 13.50 17.35 -8.70
CA ALA A 178 13.05 18.44 -9.57
C ALA A 178 11.52 18.49 -9.73
N THR A 179 10.82 17.40 -9.41
CA THR A 179 9.38 17.25 -9.69
C THR A 179 8.55 16.85 -8.47
N GLU A 180 9.16 16.83 -7.28
CA GLU A 180 8.55 16.39 -6.01
C GLU A 180 7.29 17.18 -5.63
N GLU A 181 7.25 18.47 -5.98
CA GLU A 181 6.10 19.35 -5.72
C GLU A 181 5.01 19.27 -6.80
N SER A 182 5.27 18.54 -7.90
CA SER A 182 4.34 18.40 -9.00
C SER A 182 3.48 17.16 -8.83
N ASN A 183 2.17 17.34 -8.77
CA ASN A 183 1.21 16.24 -8.83
C ASN A 183 0.95 15.73 -10.26
N PHE A 184 1.73 16.18 -11.25
CA PHE A 184 1.44 15.87 -12.65
C PHE A 184 1.44 14.38 -12.96
N SER A 185 2.42 13.63 -12.47
CA SER A 185 2.47 12.17 -12.69
C SER A 185 1.21 11.49 -12.15
N SER A 186 0.74 11.90 -10.96
CA SER A 186 -0.47 11.36 -10.35
C SER A 186 -1.74 11.75 -11.10
N ILE A 187 -1.80 12.97 -11.65
CA ILE A 187 -2.95 13.44 -12.45
C ILE A 187 -3.01 12.69 -13.78
N VAL A 188 -1.87 12.55 -14.45
CA VAL A 188 -1.76 11.80 -15.71
C VAL A 188 -2.17 10.35 -15.48
N ASP A 189 -1.62 9.69 -14.45
CA ASP A 189 -1.99 8.34 -14.07
C ASP A 189 -3.50 8.21 -13.83
N LEU A 190 -4.09 9.07 -12.99
CA LEU A 190 -5.54 9.06 -12.72
C LEU A 190 -6.38 9.22 -13.99
N LEU A 191 -6.01 10.14 -14.89
CA LEU A 191 -6.75 10.41 -16.13
C LEU A 191 -6.69 9.21 -17.08
N PHE A 192 -5.50 8.69 -17.36
CA PHE A 192 -5.35 7.53 -18.26
C PHE A 192 -6.04 6.30 -17.69
N ASN A 193 -5.91 6.05 -16.39
CA ASN A 193 -6.56 4.91 -15.73
C ASN A 193 -8.08 5.02 -15.79
N SER A 194 -8.63 6.21 -15.54
CA SER A 194 -10.07 6.43 -15.64
C SER A 194 -10.59 6.17 -17.05
N VAL A 195 -9.91 6.70 -18.07
CA VAL A 195 -10.28 6.50 -19.47
C VAL A 195 -10.16 5.02 -19.86
N CYS A 196 -9.07 4.35 -19.47
CA CYS A 196 -8.85 2.93 -19.73
C CYS A 196 -9.97 2.06 -19.12
N PHE A 197 -10.32 2.25 -17.84
CA PHE A 197 -11.38 1.45 -17.21
C PHE A 197 -12.77 1.75 -17.75
N ILE A 198 -13.07 2.99 -18.15
CA ILE A 198 -14.32 3.32 -18.85
C ILE A 198 -14.38 2.57 -20.18
N PHE A 199 -13.29 2.59 -20.95
CA PHE A 199 -13.21 1.93 -22.25
C PHE A 199 -13.28 0.40 -22.14
N ILE A 200 -12.53 -0.19 -21.20
CA ILE A 200 -12.61 -1.63 -20.88
C ILE A 200 -14.03 -2.01 -20.47
N GLY A 201 -14.68 -1.21 -19.61
CA GLY A 201 -16.05 -1.42 -19.19
C GLY A 201 -17.06 -1.41 -20.35
N ALA A 202 -16.80 -0.60 -21.38
CA ALA A 202 -17.62 -0.56 -22.60
C ALA A 202 -17.34 -1.74 -23.56
N LEU A 203 -16.13 -2.31 -23.53
CA LEU A 203 -15.72 -3.44 -24.37
C LEU A 203 -16.08 -4.81 -23.80
N VAL A 204 -16.56 -4.91 -22.56
CA VAL A 204 -16.85 -6.19 -21.92
C VAL A 204 -17.87 -7.00 -22.75
N PRO A 205 -17.51 -8.22 -23.22
CA PRO A 205 -18.39 -9.05 -24.03
C PRO A 205 -19.38 -9.84 -23.16
N PHE A 206 -20.35 -9.14 -22.57
CA PHE A 206 -21.33 -9.73 -21.65
C PHE A 206 -22.15 -10.88 -22.25
N ASP A 207 -22.38 -10.81 -23.56
CA ASP A 207 -23.06 -11.84 -24.36
C ASP A 207 -22.27 -13.16 -24.43
N GLN A 208 -20.94 -13.09 -24.37
CA GLN A 208 -20.06 -14.27 -24.51
C GLN A 208 -19.81 -14.99 -23.18
N PHE A 209 -20.20 -14.43 -22.04
CA PHE A 209 -20.00 -15.05 -20.72
C PHE A 209 -20.85 -16.31 -20.51
N ASN A 210 -21.91 -16.47 -21.29
CA ASN A 210 -22.79 -17.64 -21.24
C ASN A 210 -23.06 -18.21 -22.63
N ASP A 211 -22.00 -18.36 -23.43
CA ASP A 211 -22.09 -19.01 -24.73
C ASP A 211 -21.42 -20.41 -24.71
N PRO A 212 -22.23 -21.49 -24.63
CA PRO A 212 -21.70 -22.85 -24.66
C PRO A 212 -21.00 -23.21 -25.97
N THR A 213 -21.23 -22.47 -27.06
CA THR A 213 -20.60 -22.72 -28.36
C THR A 213 -19.13 -22.28 -28.39
N LEU A 214 -18.73 -21.35 -27.52
CA LEU A 214 -17.35 -20.90 -27.32
C LEU A 214 -16.59 -21.81 -26.34
N GLY A 215 -16.45 -23.10 -26.66
CA GLY A 215 -15.70 -24.03 -25.79
C GLY A 215 -16.37 -24.32 -24.45
N GLY A 216 -17.71 -24.28 -24.39
CA GLY A 216 -18.45 -24.60 -23.17
C GLY A 216 -18.33 -23.54 -22.06
N ILE A 217 -18.05 -22.29 -22.41
CA ILE A 217 -18.08 -21.17 -21.47
C ILE A 217 -19.49 -21.03 -20.90
N THR A 218 -19.57 -21.00 -19.57
CA THR A 218 -20.83 -20.77 -18.84
C THR A 218 -20.54 -19.92 -17.62
N ASN A 219 -21.53 -19.13 -17.19
CA ASN A 219 -21.38 -18.18 -16.08
C ASN A 219 -20.83 -18.83 -14.80
N TRP A 220 -21.34 -20.00 -14.41
CA TRP A 220 -20.91 -20.64 -13.17
C TRP A 220 -19.45 -21.11 -13.22
N ARG A 221 -18.98 -21.58 -14.39
CA ARG A 221 -17.57 -21.98 -14.59
C ARG A 221 -16.67 -20.78 -14.44
N LEU A 222 -17.00 -19.66 -15.08
CA LEU A 222 -16.24 -18.42 -14.98
C LEU A 222 -16.17 -17.90 -13.54
N VAL A 223 -17.28 -17.94 -12.80
CA VAL A 223 -17.31 -17.57 -11.37
C VAL A 223 -16.36 -18.45 -10.55
N ILE A 224 -16.40 -19.77 -10.74
CA ILE A 224 -15.52 -20.69 -10.00
C ILE A 224 -14.05 -20.46 -10.38
N ILE A 225 -13.75 -20.31 -11.68
CA ILE A 225 -12.40 -19.99 -12.15
C ILE A 225 -11.92 -18.70 -11.48
N ALA A 226 -12.75 -17.65 -11.44
CA ALA A 226 -12.41 -16.39 -10.79
C ALA A 226 -12.12 -16.55 -9.30
N LEU A 227 -12.98 -17.26 -8.56
CA LEU A 227 -12.74 -17.51 -7.14
C LEU A 227 -11.46 -18.31 -6.90
N CYS A 228 -11.25 -19.39 -7.66
CA CYS A 228 -10.07 -20.23 -7.56
C CYS A 228 -8.79 -19.45 -7.88
N ILE A 229 -8.77 -18.68 -8.97
CA ILE A 229 -7.61 -17.89 -9.38
C ILE A 229 -7.33 -16.78 -8.37
N LEU A 230 -8.33 -15.98 -7.98
CA LEU A 230 -8.11 -14.86 -7.05
C LEU A 230 -7.60 -15.32 -5.67
N ILE A 231 -8.00 -16.51 -5.22
CA ILE A 231 -7.56 -17.06 -3.93
C ILE A 231 -6.21 -17.80 -4.07
N VAL A 232 -6.06 -18.66 -5.08
CA VAL A 232 -5.00 -19.68 -5.12
C VAL A 232 -3.82 -19.27 -6.01
N LYS A 233 -3.99 -18.35 -6.98
CA LYS A 233 -2.90 -17.92 -7.89
C LYS A 233 -1.67 -17.43 -7.13
N ARG A 234 -1.88 -16.73 -6.02
CA ARG A 234 -0.85 -15.91 -5.39
C ARG A 234 -0.65 -16.18 -3.90
N ILE A 235 -1.72 -16.40 -3.13
CA ILE A 235 -1.61 -16.62 -1.68
C ILE A 235 -0.74 -17.85 -1.32
N PRO A 236 -1.01 -19.07 -1.83
CA PRO A 236 -0.22 -20.24 -1.47
C PRO A 236 1.27 -20.13 -1.87
N PRO A 237 1.63 -19.73 -3.11
CA PRO A 237 3.04 -19.53 -3.46
C PRO A 237 3.73 -18.48 -2.57
N MET A 238 3.07 -17.37 -2.26
CA MET A 238 3.66 -16.35 -1.38
C MET A 238 3.87 -16.87 0.04
N LEU A 239 2.91 -17.61 0.60
CA LEU A 239 3.04 -18.20 1.93
C LEU A 239 4.07 -19.33 1.99
N ALA A 240 4.31 -20.03 0.89
CA ALA A 240 5.34 -21.05 0.81
C ALA A 240 6.75 -20.45 0.70
N LEU A 241 6.88 -19.33 -0.04
CA LEU A 241 8.17 -18.77 -0.45
C LEU A 241 8.61 -17.54 0.36
N TYR A 242 7.76 -16.96 1.22
CA TYR A 242 8.10 -15.68 1.89
C TYR A 242 9.40 -15.73 2.69
N LYS A 243 9.81 -16.90 3.21
CA LYS A 243 11.09 -17.06 3.92
C LYS A 243 12.31 -16.85 3.03
N TRP A 244 12.15 -16.93 1.72
CA TRP A 244 13.19 -16.65 0.73
C TRP A 244 13.11 -15.22 0.18
N MET A 245 12.14 -14.41 0.63
CA MET A 245 11.94 -13.03 0.23
C MET A 245 12.36 -12.10 1.37
N PRO A 246 13.56 -11.49 1.34
CA PRO A 246 14.09 -10.70 2.46
C PRO A 246 13.20 -9.52 2.88
N ASP A 247 12.48 -8.95 1.91
CA ASP A 247 11.57 -7.83 2.14
C ASP A 247 10.27 -8.24 2.85
N ILE A 248 9.87 -9.53 2.81
CA ILE A 248 8.64 -10.00 3.45
C ILE A 248 8.99 -10.69 4.77
N LYS A 249 8.80 -9.98 5.87
CA LYS A 249 9.34 -10.40 7.18
C LYS A 249 8.37 -11.23 7.99
N THR A 250 7.07 -11.04 7.79
CA THR A 250 6.04 -11.68 8.62
C THR A 250 5.03 -12.45 7.78
N PHE A 251 4.39 -13.45 8.40
CA PHE A 251 3.29 -14.19 7.76
C PHE A 251 2.13 -13.27 7.35
N ARG A 252 1.86 -12.21 8.13
CA ARG A 252 0.82 -11.23 7.80
C ARG A 252 1.19 -10.40 6.57
N GLU A 253 2.47 -10.01 6.45
CA GLU A 253 2.98 -9.34 5.26
C GLU A 253 2.94 -10.27 4.04
N ALA A 254 3.27 -11.55 4.20
CA ALA A 254 3.18 -12.54 3.13
C ALA A 254 1.74 -12.77 2.66
N LEU A 255 0.79 -12.86 3.60
CA LEU A 255 -0.63 -12.97 3.28
C LEU A 255 -1.14 -11.71 2.58
N PHE A 256 -0.74 -10.53 3.07
CA PHE A 256 -1.10 -9.25 2.46
C PHE A 256 -0.53 -9.14 1.04
N ALA A 257 0.76 -9.39 0.85
CA ALA A 257 1.40 -9.40 -0.46
C ALA A 257 0.85 -10.52 -1.37
N GLY A 258 0.39 -11.64 -0.81
CA GLY A 258 -0.28 -12.71 -1.52
C GLY A 258 -1.68 -12.36 -2.00
N TYR A 259 -2.44 -11.66 -1.17
CA TYR A 259 -3.76 -11.14 -1.51
C TYR A 259 -3.66 -10.02 -2.54
N PHE A 260 -2.64 -9.17 -2.38
CA PHE A 260 -2.52 -7.94 -3.13
C PHE A 260 -1.87 -8.17 -4.49
N GLY A 261 -2.65 -8.68 -5.44
CA GLY A 261 -2.23 -8.94 -6.82
C GLY A 261 -3.39 -8.83 -7.81
N PRO A 262 -3.98 -7.63 -7.94
CA PRO A 262 -5.13 -7.44 -8.82
C PRO A 262 -4.75 -7.76 -10.27
N ILE A 263 -5.64 -8.42 -10.97
CA ILE A 263 -5.64 -8.56 -12.43
C ILE A 263 -6.39 -7.36 -12.99
N GLY A 264 -5.82 -6.67 -13.99
CA GLY A 264 -6.34 -5.41 -14.51
C GLY A 264 -5.98 -5.17 -15.98
N VAL A 265 -5.59 -3.95 -16.32
CA VAL A 265 -5.47 -3.48 -17.71
C VAL A 265 -4.42 -4.27 -18.49
N GLY A 266 -3.30 -4.61 -17.86
CA GLY A 266 -2.25 -5.42 -18.48
C GLY A 266 -2.75 -6.77 -19.01
N ALA A 267 -3.71 -7.41 -18.31
CA ALA A 267 -4.29 -8.66 -18.78
C ALA A 267 -5.09 -8.51 -20.07
N VAL A 268 -5.86 -7.41 -20.18
CA VAL A 268 -6.64 -7.08 -21.40
C VAL A 268 -5.72 -6.74 -22.57
N PHE A 269 -4.62 -6.03 -22.29
CA PHE A 269 -3.62 -5.72 -23.32
C PHE A 269 -2.98 -7.01 -23.87
N ILE A 270 -2.53 -7.91 -22.99
CA ILE A 270 -1.88 -9.16 -23.38
C ILE A 270 -2.88 -10.10 -24.08
N SER A 271 -4.15 -10.14 -23.64
CA SER A 271 -5.18 -10.93 -24.35
C SER A 271 -5.44 -10.38 -25.75
N ALA A 272 -5.45 -9.06 -25.94
CA ALA A 272 -5.57 -8.44 -27.26
C ALA A 272 -4.37 -8.77 -28.15
N LEU A 273 -3.15 -8.70 -27.61
CA LEU A 273 -1.94 -9.09 -28.34
C LEU A 273 -1.99 -10.56 -28.79
N ALA A 274 -2.39 -11.46 -27.89
CA ALA A 274 -2.57 -12.88 -28.19
C ALA A 274 -3.62 -13.11 -29.28
N THR A 275 -4.72 -12.35 -29.22
CA THR A 275 -5.79 -12.41 -30.22
C THR A 275 -5.27 -12.02 -31.60
N ILE A 276 -4.47 -10.96 -31.71
CA ILE A 276 -3.89 -10.52 -33.00
C ILE A 276 -2.96 -11.58 -33.60
N GLN A 277 -2.21 -12.30 -32.77
CA GLN A 277 -1.24 -13.30 -33.20
C GLN A 277 -1.86 -14.67 -33.54
N LEU A 278 -3.01 -14.99 -32.95
CA LEU A 278 -3.67 -16.28 -33.15
C LEU A 278 -4.63 -16.25 -34.35
N PRO A 279 -4.73 -17.36 -35.11
CA PRO A 279 -5.67 -17.47 -36.21
C PRO A 279 -7.10 -17.41 -35.68
N HIS A 280 -7.93 -16.57 -36.30
CA HIS A 280 -9.35 -16.51 -35.98
C HIS A 280 -10.13 -17.49 -36.86
N PRO A 281 -11.06 -18.27 -36.28
CA PRO A 281 -11.87 -19.19 -37.05
C PRO A 281 -12.90 -18.43 -37.91
N GLU A 282 -13.10 -18.88 -39.15
CA GLU A 282 -14.22 -18.42 -40.01
C GLU A 282 -15.55 -19.10 -39.65
N GLY A 283 -15.54 -20.04 -38.70
CA GLY A 283 -16.69 -20.84 -38.26
C GLY A 283 -16.43 -21.49 -36.91
N GLN A 284 -16.67 -22.81 -36.80
CA GLN A 284 -16.30 -23.53 -35.58
C GLN A 284 -14.77 -23.69 -35.50
N PRO A 285 -14.15 -23.50 -34.32
CA PRO A 285 -12.72 -23.67 -34.15
C PRO A 285 -12.25 -25.08 -34.56
N ALA A 286 -11.32 -25.14 -35.50
CA ALA A 286 -10.78 -26.40 -36.02
C ALA A 286 -9.62 -26.93 -35.19
N ASN A 287 -8.90 -26.05 -34.49
CA ASN A 287 -7.72 -26.39 -33.69
C ASN A 287 -7.69 -25.63 -32.35
N GLN A 288 -6.70 -25.94 -31.51
CA GLN A 288 -6.52 -25.31 -30.21
C GLN A 288 -6.19 -23.81 -30.33
N ALA A 289 -5.43 -23.39 -31.34
CA ALA A 289 -5.06 -21.99 -31.54
C ALA A 289 -6.30 -21.10 -31.80
N GLU A 290 -7.20 -21.55 -32.67
CA GLU A 290 -8.48 -20.89 -32.97
C GLU A 290 -9.42 -20.91 -31.76
N LEU A 291 -9.44 -22.01 -31.00
CA LEU A 291 -10.26 -22.10 -29.79
C LEU A 291 -9.78 -21.11 -28.72
N VAL A 292 -8.46 -20.97 -28.54
CA VAL A 292 -7.88 -19.97 -27.64
C VAL A 292 -8.21 -18.55 -28.11
N ALA A 293 -8.12 -18.27 -29.43
CA ALA A 293 -8.42 -16.95 -29.98
C ALA A 293 -9.83 -16.44 -29.61
N VAL A 294 -10.82 -17.33 -29.63
CA VAL A 294 -12.22 -16.96 -29.32
C VAL A 294 -12.56 -17.03 -27.82
N THR A 295 -11.81 -17.79 -27.01
CA THR A 295 -12.11 -17.97 -25.58
C THR A 295 -11.29 -17.04 -24.66
N ILE A 296 -10.13 -16.56 -25.12
CA ILE A 296 -9.22 -15.76 -24.29
C ILE A 296 -9.86 -14.46 -23.81
N GLN A 297 -10.56 -13.72 -24.68
CA GLN A 297 -11.16 -12.45 -24.32
C GLN A 297 -12.28 -12.59 -23.28
N PRO A 298 -13.32 -13.43 -23.47
CA PRO A 298 -14.35 -13.64 -22.45
C PRO A 298 -13.80 -14.00 -21.07
N ILE A 299 -12.84 -14.92 -21.02
CA ILE A 299 -12.25 -15.39 -19.76
C ILE A 299 -11.49 -14.25 -19.06
N VAL A 300 -10.66 -13.53 -19.81
CA VAL A 300 -9.83 -12.45 -19.26
C VAL A 300 -10.68 -11.27 -18.80
N PHE A 301 -11.63 -10.80 -19.61
CA PHE A 301 -12.52 -9.70 -19.24
C PHE A 301 -13.35 -10.03 -17.99
N PHE A 302 -13.85 -11.27 -17.87
CA PHE A 302 -14.58 -11.70 -16.68
C PHE A 302 -13.68 -11.68 -15.43
N LEU A 303 -12.45 -12.17 -15.55
CA LEU A 303 -11.50 -12.18 -14.44
C LEU A 303 -11.06 -10.78 -14.01
N VAL A 304 -10.83 -9.88 -14.97
CA VAL A 304 -10.54 -8.47 -14.71
C VAL A 304 -11.71 -7.80 -14.00
N LEU A 305 -12.95 -8.07 -14.41
CA LEU A 305 -14.16 -7.56 -13.75
C LEU A 305 -14.24 -8.05 -12.29
N CYS A 306 -14.12 -9.36 -12.06
CA CYS A 306 -14.14 -9.92 -10.70
C CYS A 306 -12.98 -9.41 -9.84
N SER A 307 -11.77 -9.34 -10.40
CA SER A 307 -10.58 -8.83 -9.71
C SER A 307 -10.76 -7.37 -9.29
N THR A 308 -11.21 -6.51 -10.22
CA THR A 308 -11.45 -5.08 -9.97
C THR A 308 -12.50 -4.91 -8.89
N PHE A 309 -13.57 -5.69 -8.91
CA PHE A 309 -14.62 -5.64 -7.91
C PHE A 309 -14.11 -6.07 -6.52
N VAL A 310 -13.43 -7.23 -6.43
CA VAL A 310 -12.93 -7.77 -5.15
C VAL A 310 -11.88 -6.84 -4.53
N HIS A 311 -10.85 -6.45 -5.30
CA HIS A 311 -9.76 -5.62 -4.79
C HIS A 311 -10.21 -4.17 -4.57
N GLY A 312 -11.02 -3.61 -5.46
CA GLY A 312 -11.56 -2.25 -5.34
C GLY A 312 -12.45 -2.06 -4.11
N LEU A 313 -13.25 -3.08 -3.75
CA LEU A 313 -14.10 -3.03 -2.55
C LEU A 313 -13.39 -3.44 -1.25
N SER A 314 -12.16 -3.96 -1.33
CA SER A 314 -11.43 -4.43 -0.15
C SER A 314 -11.15 -3.33 0.87
N ILE A 315 -10.72 -2.15 0.42
CA ILE A 315 -10.37 -1.03 1.34
C ILE A 315 -11.62 -0.43 1.98
N PRO A 316 -12.68 -0.09 1.22
CA PRO A 316 -13.92 0.38 1.84
C PRO A 316 -14.46 -0.62 2.86
N PHE A 317 -14.47 -1.91 2.52
CA PHE A 317 -14.94 -2.97 3.42
C PHE A 317 -14.09 -3.07 4.70
N PHE A 318 -12.76 -3.02 4.58
CA PHE A 318 -11.86 -3.03 5.72
C PHE A 318 -12.05 -1.80 6.63
N SER A 319 -12.22 -0.61 6.03
CA SER A 319 -12.45 0.62 6.78
C SER A 319 -13.81 0.62 7.51
N LEU A 320 -14.85 0.07 6.88
CA LEU A 320 -16.18 -0.05 7.46
C LEU A 320 -16.21 -1.10 8.59
N SER A 321 -15.58 -2.26 8.36
CA SER A 321 -15.46 -3.34 9.36
C SER A 321 -14.79 -2.85 10.65
N ARG A 322 -13.74 -2.04 10.56
CA ARG A 322 -13.11 -1.44 11.74
C ARG A 322 -14.00 -0.45 12.47
N ARG A 323 -14.73 0.42 11.75
CA ARG A 323 -15.68 1.36 12.39
C ARG A 323 -16.77 0.62 13.16
N VAL A 324 -17.30 -0.45 12.59
CA VAL A 324 -18.29 -1.30 13.26
C VAL A 324 -17.67 -2.01 14.47
N GLY A 325 -16.46 -2.56 14.33
CA GLY A 325 -15.75 -3.22 15.43
C GLY A 325 -15.41 -2.29 16.60
N THR A 326 -15.03 -1.03 16.33
CA THR A 326 -14.82 -0.03 17.39
C THR A 326 -16.10 0.34 18.10
N THR A 327 -17.24 0.43 17.41
CA THR A 327 -18.54 0.73 18.02
C THR A 327 -19.04 -0.43 18.87
N LEU A 328 -18.85 -1.67 18.40
CA LEU A 328 -19.22 -2.87 19.16
C LEU A 328 -18.34 -3.08 20.39
N ASN A 329 -17.03 -2.83 20.29
CA ASN A 329 -16.13 -2.90 21.46
C ASN A 329 -16.39 -1.76 22.45
N ALA A 330 -16.77 -0.57 21.98
CA ALA A 330 -17.18 0.54 22.84
C ALA A 330 -18.49 0.21 23.58
N GLN A 331 -19.46 -0.42 22.92
CA GLN A 331 -20.69 -0.90 23.56
C GLN A 331 -20.44 -2.05 24.54
N ALA A 332 -19.55 -2.99 24.21
CA ALA A 332 -19.18 -4.08 25.11
C ALA A 332 -18.43 -3.58 26.36
N GLY A 333 -17.51 -2.63 26.19
CA GLY A 333 -16.83 -1.97 27.31
C GLY A 333 -17.78 -1.14 28.19
N SER A 334 -18.80 -0.51 27.58
CA SER A 334 -19.86 0.19 28.32
C SER A 334 -20.77 -0.74 29.12
N LEU A 335 -20.96 -2.00 28.66
CA LEU A 335 -21.75 -3.01 29.38
C LEU A 335 -20.94 -3.65 30.53
N GLU A 336 -19.63 -3.85 30.35
CA GLU A 336 -18.74 -4.29 31.43
C GLU A 336 -18.53 -3.22 32.52
N SER A 337 -18.51 -1.94 32.15
CA SER A 337 -18.45 -0.85 33.14
C SER A 337 -19.77 -0.74 33.93
N PHE A 338 -20.92 -0.88 33.25
CA PHE A 338 -22.24 -0.90 33.89
C PHE A 338 -22.39 -2.08 34.88
N SER A 339 -21.85 -3.25 34.52
CA SER A 339 -21.86 -4.43 35.41
C SER A 339 -20.92 -4.30 36.60
N LYS A 340 -19.90 -3.43 36.54
CA LYS A 340 -18.96 -3.19 37.65
C LYS A 340 -19.42 -2.08 38.60
N GLU A 341 -20.12 -1.07 38.08
CA GLU A 341 -20.72 0.01 38.90
C GLU A 341 -21.80 -0.52 39.85
N ASP A 342 -22.62 -1.49 39.43
CA ASP A 342 -23.69 -2.05 40.28
C ASP A 342 -23.18 -2.86 41.49
N SER A 343 -21.89 -3.20 41.52
CA SER A 343 -21.25 -3.95 42.62
C SER A 343 -20.46 -3.07 43.60
N ARG A 344 -20.31 -1.77 43.30
CA ARG A 344 -19.58 -0.82 44.13
C ARG A 344 -20.24 0.55 44.05
N GLU A 345 -21.27 0.78 44.86
CA GLU A 345 -21.47 2.04 45.59
C GLU A 345 -22.76 2.04 46.43
N THR A 346 -22.64 1.55 47.66
CA THR A 346 -23.29 2.18 48.81
C THR A 346 -22.21 2.91 49.60
N SER A 347 -21.88 4.16 49.25
CA SER A 347 -21.55 5.25 50.20
C SER A 347 -21.02 6.50 49.47
N LYS A 348 -21.80 7.59 49.60
CA LYS A 348 -21.40 9.00 49.73
C LYS A 348 -20.82 9.77 48.51
N ASP A 349 -21.62 10.77 48.13
CA ASP A 349 -21.28 12.19 47.90
C ASP A 349 -19.85 12.53 47.49
N ASP A 350 -19.66 13.04 46.26
CA ASP A 350 -19.23 14.44 46.07
C ASP A 350 -19.16 14.87 44.58
N GLN A 351 -19.28 16.18 44.41
CA GLN A 351 -19.15 16.94 43.16
C GLN A 351 -17.75 16.77 42.53
N GLY A 352 -17.67 16.77 41.18
CA GLY A 352 -16.41 16.99 40.46
C GLY A 352 -16.24 16.12 39.22
N GLY A 353 -16.40 16.71 38.03
CA GLY A 353 -16.04 16.04 36.77
C GLY A 353 -14.53 15.89 36.65
N THR A 354 -14.02 14.68 36.85
CA THR A 354 -12.57 14.39 36.79
C THR A 354 -12.03 14.49 35.35
N ARG A 355 -11.02 15.35 35.13
CA ARG A 355 -10.22 15.40 33.89
C ARG A 355 -9.33 14.15 33.80
N ASN A 356 -9.25 13.53 32.62
CA ASN A 356 -8.48 12.28 32.42
C ASN A 356 -7.04 12.56 31.99
N VAL A 357 -6.07 12.13 32.81
CA VAL A 357 -4.64 12.09 32.48
C VAL A 357 -4.41 11.09 31.35
N GLN A 358 -3.78 11.53 30.24
CA GLN A 358 -3.60 10.67 29.07
C GLN A 358 -2.24 9.96 28.99
N SER A 359 -1.18 10.53 29.59
CA SER A 359 0.14 9.87 29.63
C SER A 359 1.04 10.39 30.74
N TRP A 360 1.94 9.52 31.24
CA TRP A 360 3.02 9.85 32.16
C TRP A 360 4.33 9.21 31.70
N ILE A 361 5.47 9.80 32.06
CA ILE A 361 6.81 9.28 31.75
C ILE A 361 7.48 8.87 33.06
N GLU A 362 7.80 7.58 33.20
CA GLU A 362 8.53 7.09 34.37
C GLU A 362 9.91 7.75 34.49
N GLY A 363 10.12 8.48 35.59
CA GLY A 363 11.38 9.16 35.89
C GLY A 363 11.49 10.60 35.39
N SER A 364 10.49 11.13 34.68
CA SER A 364 10.38 12.56 34.41
C SER A 364 9.09 13.13 34.99
N ASN A 365 9.12 14.43 35.29
CA ASN A 365 8.05 15.05 36.02
C ASN A 365 6.94 15.64 35.13
N LEU A 366 6.81 15.15 33.89
CA LEU A 366 5.86 15.67 32.90
C LEU A 366 4.51 14.96 32.95
N ILE A 367 3.43 15.75 32.93
CA ILE A 367 2.05 15.28 32.80
C ILE A 367 1.40 16.03 31.63
N THR A 368 0.66 15.31 30.78
CA THR A 368 -0.09 15.87 29.64
C THR A 368 -1.59 15.60 29.80
N GLU A 369 -2.41 16.66 29.80
CA GLU A 369 -3.87 16.58 29.90
C GLU A 369 -4.59 17.32 28.76
N ARG A 370 -5.79 16.84 28.41
CA ARG A 370 -6.70 17.49 27.46
C ARG A 370 -7.92 18.04 28.23
N PRO A 371 -8.25 19.34 28.14
CA PRO A 371 -9.43 19.86 28.81
C PRO A 371 -10.72 19.39 28.13
N ILE A 372 -11.76 19.16 28.94
CA ILE A 372 -13.13 18.94 28.47
C ILE A 372 -13.74 20.34 28.36
N ASN A 373 -13.71 20.94 27.17
CA ASN A 373 -14.53 22.12 26.92
C ASN A 373 -15.22 21.97 25.56
N ASN A 374 -16.54 21.88 25.57
CA ASN A 374 -17.39 21.59 24.41
C ASN A 374 -17.55 22.79 23.45
N ASN A 375 -16.86 23.91 23.70
CA ASN A 375 -17.04 25.17 22.97
C ASN A 375 -15.77 25.76 22.33
N SER A 376 -14.65 25.05 22.31
CA SER A 376 -13.50 25.52 21.52
C SER A 376 -13.67 25.09 20.06
N ASN A 377 -13.79 26.06 19.15
CA ASN A 377 -13.71 25.84 17.71
C ASN A 377 -12.52 24.92 17.38
N GLU A 378 -12.73 23.93 16.52
CA GLU A 378 -11.72 22.92 16.17
C GLU A 378 -10.44 23.48 15.51
N ASP A 379 -10.33 24.79 15.33
CA ASP A 379 -9.28 25.46 14.56
C ASP A 379 -8.17 26.16 15.38
N ASP A 380 -8.31 26.29 16.71
CA ASP A 380 -7.27 26.92 17.54
C ASP A 380 -6.32 25.90 18.20
N ILE A 381 -5.02 26.20 18.17
CA ILE A 381 -3.97 25.48 18.91
C ILE A 381 -3.45 26.45 19.99
N ASP A 382 -3.60 26.08 21.25
CA ASP A 382 -3.09 26.85 22.39
C ASP A 382 -2.20 25.97 23.29
N VAL A 383 -1.08 26.48 23.79
CA VAL A 383 -0.17 25.67 24.62
C VAL A 383 0.21 26.47 25.84
N GLN A 384 -0.21 25.97 27.01
CA GLN A 384 0.06 26.59 28.30
C GLN A 384 1.02 25.71 29.11
N VAL A 385 2.12 26.32 29.55
CA VAL A 385 3.19 25.67 30.31
C VAL A 385 3.13 26.17 31.75
N HIS A 386 2.98 25.27 32.71
CA HIS A 386 2.86 25.65 34.12
C HIS A 386 3.87 24.89 35.00
N GLU A 387 4.52 25.62 35.90
CA GLU A 387 5.41 25.05 36.93
C GLU A 387 4.58 24.81 38.20
N VAL A 388 4.47 23.55 38.63
CA VAL A 388 3.66 23.20 39.82
C VAL A 388 4.56 22.61 40.90
N ASP A 389 4.68 23.31 42.01
CA ASP A 389 5.44 22.84 43.18
C ASP A 389 4.56 21.89 43.99
N ILE A 390 4.61 20.58 43.67
CA ILE A 390 3.82 19.55 44.38
C ILE A 390 4.52 19.21 45.70
N GLY A 391 4.50 20.19 46.60
CA GLY A 391 5.10 20.16 47.92
C GLY A 391 4.06 20.38 49.02
N LYS A 392 2.88 19.75 48.93
CA LYS A 392 1.95 19.46 50.04
C LYS A 392 0.81 18.58 49.51
N ARG A 393 0.46 17.55 50.27
CA ARG A 393 -0.56 16.52 49.95
C ARG A 393 -1.89 17.16 49.50
N GLY A 394 -2.37 16.81 48.32
CA GLY A 394 -3.69 17.12 47.78
C GLY A 394 -3.88 16.44 46.42
N ASN A 395 -5.09 16.01 46.09
CA ASN A 395 -5.41 15.44 44.77
C ASN A 395 -5.22 16.51 43.69
N THR A 396 -4.86 16.09 42.47
CA THR A 396 -4.58 16.98 41.33
C THR A 396 -5.75 17.90 40.96
N SER A 397 -6.99 17.51 41.32
CA SER A 397 -8.21 18.30 41.16
C SER A 397 -8.19 19.62 41.95
N ASP A 398 -7.67 19.59 43.18
CA ASP A 398 -7.84 20.70 44.14
C ASP A 398 -6.91 21.89 43.86
N ILE A 399 -5.86 21.65 43.07
CA ILE A 399 -4.87 22.67 42.69
C ILE A 399 -5.42 23.58 41.58
N ILE A 400 -6.35 23.08 40.76
CA ILE A 400 -6.80 23.73 39.53
C ILE A 400 -7.99 24.66 39.78
N ASP A 401 -8.90 24.34 40.70
CA ASP A 401 -10.09 25.15 40.99
C ASP A 401 -9.78 26.55 41.55
N ASN A 402 -8.58 26.76 42.13
CA ASN A 402 -8.21 28.06 42.71
C ASN A 402 -7.54 29.04 41.74
N MET A 403 -7.32 28.68 40.47
CA MET A 403 -6.57 29.51 39.52
C MET A 403 -7.43 30.27 38.49
N GLU A 404 -8.75 30.28 38.62
CA GLU A 404 -9.68 30.79 37.59
C GLU A 404 -9.60 32.31 37.28
N ASN A 405 -8.77 33.10 37.98
CA ASN A 405 -8.79 34.57 37.89
C ASN A 405 -7.55 35.26 37.30
N GLU A 406 -6.55 34.55 36.75
CA GLU A 406 -5.36 35.21 36.17
C GLU A 406 -4.93 34.66 34.78
N PHE A 407 -5.86 34.55 33.83
CA PHE A 407 -5.50 34.11 32.47
C PHE A 407 -5.70 35.22 31.42
N LYS A 408 -4.62 35.57 30.72
CA LYS A 408 -4.66 36.38 29.50
C LYS A 408 -4.56 35.46 28.29
N ASP A 409 -5.66 35.35 27.54
CA ASP A 409 -5.70 34.73 26.22
C ASP A 409 -4.77 35.45 25.25
N VAL A 410 -4.03 34.67 24.45
CA VAL A 410 -3.39 35.18 23.23
C VAL A 410 -3.92 34.37 22.05
N GLY A 411 -5.19 34.63 21.70
CA GLY A 411 -5.83 34.04 20.52
C GLY A 411 -5.40 34.71 19.22
N GLY A 412 -5.29 33.92 18.15
CA GLY A 412 -5.16 34.42 16.79
C GLY A 412 -5.18 33.30 15.76
N SER A 413 -6.21 33.25 14.92
CA SER A 413 -6.28 32.33 13.77
C SER A 413 -5.35 32.81 12.66
N VAL A 414 -4.39 31.97 12.23
CA VAL A 414 -3.46 32.36 11.15
C VAL A 414 -3.04 31.14 10.32
N GLY A 415 -2.91 31.33 9.00
CA GLY A 415 -2.63 30.29 8.01
C GLY A 415 -1.31 29.52 8.16
N LYS A 416 -1.23 28.38 7.46
CA LYS A 416 -0.19 27.32 7.57
C LYS A 416 1.27 27.78 7.58
N GLU A 417 1.62 28.84 6.86
CA GLU A 417 3.01 29.36 6.84
C GLU A 417 3.39 30.09 8.13
N TYR A 418 2.46 30.81 8.75
CA TYR A 418 2.68 31.46 10.04
C TYR A 418 2.71 30.44 11.17
N GLU A 419 1.96 29.35 11.04
CA GLU A 419 1.97 28.21 11.96
C GLU A 419 3.35 27.53 12.01
N ALA A 420 4.04 27.36 10.88
CA ALA A 420 5.38 26.79 10.83
C ALA A 420 6.44 27.69 11.48
N LEU A 421 6.35 29.01 11.24
CA LEU A 421 7.22 30.03 11.84
C LEU A 421 7.02 30.12 13.36
N LYS A 422 5.75 30.21 13.82
CA LYS A 422 5.40 30.19 15.25
C LYS A 422 5.81 28.88 15.91
N ARG A 423 5.60 27.72 15.28
CA ARG A 423 6.03 26.41 15.82
C ARG A 423 7.53 26.34 16.07
N ALA A 424 8.35 26.92 15.20
CA ALA A 424 9.80 26.98 15.41
C ALA A 424 10.15 27.86 16.63
N GLU A 425 9.45 28.98 16.81
CA GLU A 425 9.63 29.87 17.96
C GLU A 425 9.17 29.22 19.29
N TYR A 426 8.04 28.51 19.27
CA TYR A 426 7.57 27.69 20.39
C TYR A 426 8.50 26.51 20.69
N GLU A 427 9.10 25.88 19.67
CA GLU A 427 10.06 24.79 19.85
C GLU A 427 11.28 25.25 20.66
N VAL A 428 11.78 26.46 20.39
CA VAL A 428 12.92 27.05 21.12
C VAL A 428 12.53 27.36 22.56
N LYS A 429 11.37 27.99 22.79
CA LYS A 429 10.91 28.35 24.13
C LYS A 429 10.63 27.12 25.00
N LEU A 430 9.97 26.11 24.43
CA LEU A 430 9.68 24.84 25.11
C LEU A 430 10.97 24.07 25.47
N LYS A 431 11.98 24.06 24.57
CA LYS A 431 13.30 23.47 24.89
C LYS A 431 13.96 24.17 26.07
N GLN A 432 13.94 25.51 26.09
CA GLN A 432 14.53 26.28 27.18
C GLN A 432 13.80 26.05 28.52
N ASP A 433 12.48 25.97 28.50
CA ASP A 433 11.68 25.74 29.71
C ASP A 433 11.85 24.30 30.23
N ILE A 434 11.94 23.30 29.34
CA ILE A 434 12.26 21.91 29.69
C ILE A 434 13.69 21.80 30.26
N GLU A 435 14.68 22.48 29.68
CA GLU A 435 16.06 22.47 30.20
C GLU A 435 16.15 23.12 31.58
N LYS A 436 15.47 24.26 31.81
CA LYS A 436 15.40 24.90 33.13
C LYS A 436 14.70 24.02 34.17
N ALA A 437 13.61 23.37 33.80
CA ALA A 437 12.87 22.44 34.64
C ALA A 437 13.70 21.20 35.03
N THR A 438 14.49 20.68 34.09
CA THR A 438 15.35 19.51 34.32
C THR A 438 16.48 19.84 35.33
N GLN A 439 16.90 21.11 35.41
CA GLN A 439 17.90 21.58 36.36
C GLN A 439 17.33 21.88 37.76
N SER A 440 16.05 22.24 37.88
CA SER A 440 15.45 22.67 39.16
C SER A 440 14.95 21.52 40.06
N LYS A 441 15.02 20.26 39.62
CA LYS A 441 14.45 19.06 40.30
C LYS A 441 12.93 19.16 40.61
N LYS A 442 12.22 20.18 40.13
CA LYS A 442 10.77 20.35 40.33
C LYS A 442 9.96 19.65 39.25
N LYS A 443 8.67 19.42 39.53
CA LYS A 443 7.74 18.80 38.59
C LYS A 443 7.10 19.83 37.66
N VAL A 444 7.02 19.56 36.35
CA VAL A 444 6.51 20.51 35.35
C VAL A 444 5.40 19.86 34.54
N VAL A 445 4.23 20.48 34.53
CA VAL A 445 3.04 19.98 33.86
C VAL A 445 2.79 20.81 32.60
N LEU A 446 2.61 20.14 31.46
CA LEU A 446 2.38 20.81 30.18
C LEU A 446 0.92 20.61 29.74
N HIS A 447 0.17 21.71 29.64
CA HIS A 447 -1.15 21.72 29.03
C HIS A 447 -1.04 22.09 27.55
N VAL A 448 -1.46 21.18 26.67
CA VAL A 448 -1.36 21.39 25.22
C VAL A 448 -2.75 21.23 24.60
N HIS A 449 -3.40 22.33 24.18
CA HIS A 449 -4.52 22.27 23.24
C HIS A 449 -3.96 21.91 21.86
N HIS A 450 -4.47 20.85 21.24
CA HIS A 450 -4.00 20.47 19.92
C HIS A 450 -5.06 19.79 19.04
N LYS A 451 -4.95 20.00 17.72
CA LYS A 451 -5.60 19.19 16.69
C LYS A 451 -5.09 17.74 16.70
N PRO A 452 -5.87 16.73 16.28
CA PRO A 452 -5.38 15.36 16.14
C PRO A 452 -4.10 15.30 15.28
N GLY A 453 -3.00 14.75 15.82
CA GLY A 453 -1.70 14.62 15.14
C GLY A 453 -0.54 15.44 15.74
N THR A 454 -0.81 16.50 16.49
CA THR A 454 0.27 17.27 17.18
C THR A 454 0.95 16.45 18.28
N ARG A 455 0.23 15.49 18.87
CA ARG A 455 0.76 14.49 19.82
C ARG A 455 1.97 13.75 19.26
N ASP A 456 1.87 13.27 18.02
CA ASP A 456 2.92 12.45 17.41
C ASP A 456 4.13 13.32 16.99
N TRP A 457 3.90 14.61 16.70
CA TRP A 457 4.96 15.60 16.49
C TRP A 457 5.71 15.91 17.80
N ILE A 458 5.03 16.20 18.91
CA ILE A 458 5.68 16.46 20.21
C ILE A 458 6.47 15.23 20.66
N ASN A 459 5.86 14.04 20.57
CA ASN A 459 6.52 12.78 20.94
C ASN A 459 7.77 12.51 20.09
N SER A 460 7.72 12.75 18.78
CA SER A 460 8.86 12.50 17.90
C SER A 460 10.00 13.51 18.05
N LYS A 461 9.70 14.78 18.37
CA LYS A 461 10.71 15.85 18.49
C LYS A 461 11.35 15.97 19.87
N PHE A 462 10.61 15.69 20.94
CA PHE A 462 11.05 15.96 22.31
C PHE A 462 11.21 14.71 23.18
N LEU A 463 10.55 13.60 22.81
CA LEU A 463 10.45 12.40 23.63
C LEU A 463 11.10 11.18 22.97
N GLY A 464 12.23 11.41 22.28
CA GLY A 464 12.94 10.45 21.42
C GLY A 464 12.75 8.97 21.81
N ARG A 465 12.25 8.17 20.86
CA ARG A 465 12.05 6.71 21.00
C ARG A 465 13.34 6.06 21.51
N ARG A 466 13.40 5.69 22.79
CA ARG A 466 14.30 4.63 23.24
C ARG A 466 13.72 3.31 22.74
N ASN A 467 14.48 2.63 21.88
CA ASN A 467 14.24 1.27 21.43
C ASN A 467 13.84 0.38 22.62
N SER A 468 12.63 -0.16 22.59
CA SER A 468 12.17 -1.17 23.54
C SER A 468 12.71 -2.54 23.15
N GLU A 469 14.01 -2.73 23.31
CA GLU A 469 14.67 -4.04 23.41
C GLU A 469 15.65 -3.96 24.60
N SER A 470 15.15 -4.18 25.83
CA SER A 470 15.99 -4.54 27.00
C SER A 470 15.23 -4.72 28.34
N THR A 471 13.90 -4.63 28.41
CA THR A 471 13.17 -4.73 29.72
C THR A 471 12.13 -5.85 29.82
N VAL A 472 12.37 -7.00 29.17
CA VAL A 472 11.54 -8.21 29.37
C VAL A 472 12.22 -9.27 30.28
N GLU A 473 13.47 -9.09 30.69
CA GLU A 473 14.15 -10.08 31.57
C GLU A 473 14.21 -9.73 33.07
N ALA A 474 13.67 -8.59 33.53
CA ALA A 474 13.75 -8.19 34.93
C ALA A 474 12.44 -8.37 35.75
N SER A 475 11.37 -8.91 35.18
CA SER A 475 10.06 -9.07 35.85
C SER A 475 9.67 -10.53 36.16
N ARG A 476 10.65 -11.46 36.21
CA ARG A 476 10.44 -12.83 36.69
C ARG A 476 11.16 -13.19 37.99
N SER A 477 11.78 -12.24 38.69
CA SER A 477 12.40 -12.48 40.00
C SER A 477 12.03 -11.38 40.99
N ASN A 478 10.82 -11.44 41.55
CA ASN A 478 10.51 -11.02 42.93
C ASN A 478 8.99 -11.08 43.18
N SER A 479 8.47 -12.30 43.29
CA SER A 479 7.19 -12.55 43.96
C SER A 479 7.23 -13.91 44.66
N SER A 480 8.03 -14.01 45.72
CA SER A 480 7.81 -15.00 46.79
C SER A 480 8.74 -14.73 47.97
N SER A 481 8.34 -13.82 48.86
CA SER A 481 8.79 -13.88 50.25
C SER A 481 7.74 -13.26 51.15
N SER A 482 6.84 -14.10 51.68
CA SER A 482 6.44 -14.13 53.09
C SER A 482 5.19 -15.01 53.27
N ASN A 483 5.37 -16.26 53.72
CA ASN A 483 4.94 -16.66 55.06
C ASN A 483 5.17 -18.15 55.34
N ASP A 484 5.51 -18.36 56.62
CA ASP A 484 5.25 -19.53 57.45
C ASP A 484 6.20 -20.75 57.44
N LYS A 485 7.03 -20.75 58.50
CA LYS A 485 7.14 -21.79 59.55
C LYS A 485 7.42 -23.24 59.12
N GLY A 486 8.62 -23.68 59.50
CA GLY A 486 8.74 -24.73 60.53
C GLY A 486 9.28 -26.09 60.09
N LYS A 487 10.24 -26.58 60.91
CA LYS A 487 10.75 -27.96 61.08
C LYS A 487 11.63 -28.52 59.96
N GLN A 488 12.93 -28.71 60.21
CA GLN A 488 13.61 -29.81 60.95
C GLN A 488 13.82 -31.08 60.10
N THR A 489 15.09 -31.50 60.06
CA THR A 489 15.65 -32.89 60.02
C THR A 489 15.49 -33.66 58.71
N SER A 490 16.58 -33.84 57.94
CA SER A 490 17.44 -35.07 57.85
C SER A 490 16.69 -36.18 57.10
N ASP A 491 17.05 -36.56 55.89
CA ASP A 491 18.25 -37.30 55.45
C ASP A 491 18.30 -37.30 53.90
#